data_AF-A0A965NP96-F1
#
_entry.id   AF-A0A965NP96-F1
#
_cell.length_a   1.000
_cell.length_b   1.000
_cell.length_c   1.000
_cell.angle_alpha   90.00
_cell.angle_beta   90.00
_cell.angle_gamma   90.00
#
_symmetry.space_group_name_H-M   'P 1'
#
loop_
_entity.id
_entity.type
_entity.pdbx_description
1 polymer ?
#
loop_
_entity_poly.entity_id
_entity_poly.type
_entity_poly.pdbx_seq_one_letter_code
_entity_poly.pdbx_strand_id
1 'polypeptide(L)' 'MKELHQRACDNDQDSYIDPDSGYIVLTSKAHLKRGICCGNACRHCPFEYINVPAANKEKLNNQ' A
#
# COMPACT_ATOMS: atom_id res chain seq x y z
N MET A 1 10.92 3.14 1.82
CA MET A 1 9.77 2.22 1.91
C MET A 1 9.19 2.13 3.32
N LYS A 2 9.76 1.32 4.23
CA LYS A 2 9.22 1.16 5.61
C LYS A 2 9.19 2.46 6.43
N GLU A 3 10.19 3.34 6.27
CA GLU A 3 10.26 4.59 7.03
C GLU A 3 9.14 5.58 6.65
N LEU A 4 8.85 5.76 5.35
CA LEU A 4 7.76 6.62 4.88
C LEU A 4 6.40 6.09 5.32
N HIS A 5 6.21 4.78 5.21
CA HIS A 5 5.03 4.12 5.75
C HIS A 5 4.88 4.37 7.25
N GLN A 6 5.96 4.23 8.01
CA GLN A 6 5.93 4.41 9.46
C GLN A 6 5.65 5.86 9.84
N ARG A 7 6.27 6.83 9.15
CA ARG A 7 5.96 8.26 9.31
C ARG A 7 4.52 8.58 8.98
N ALA A 8 3.98 8.04 7.88
CA ALA A 8 2.59 8.25 7.52
C ALA A 8 1.65 7.65 8.59
N CYS A 9 1.94 6.45 9.10
CA CYS A 9 1.17 5.85 10.20
C CYS A 9 1.23 6.65 11.52
N ASP A 10 2.39 7.26 11.82
CA ASP A 10 2.64 8.09 13.01
C ASP A 10 1.95 9.46 12.91
N ASN A 11 1.96 10.06 11.71
CA ASN A 11 1.30 11.35 11.43
C ASN A 11 -0.20 11.19 11.08
N ASP A 12 -0.77 10.01 11.32
CA ASP A 12 -2.16 9.65 10.99
C ASP A 12 -2.54 9.91 9.51
N GLN A 13 -1.56 9.81 8.62
CA GLN A 13 -1.76 9.91 7.18
C GLN A 13 -2.19 8.56 6.59
N ASP A 14 -3.24 8.61 5.80
CA ASP A 14 -3.80 7.43 5.12
C ASP A 14 -2.93 6.96 3.93
N SER A 15 -2.02 7.80 3.42
CA SER A 15 -1.16 7.44 2.28
C SER A 15 0.14 8.24 2.27
N TYR A 16 1.12 7.76 1.51
CA TYR A 16 2.38 8.45 1.23
C TYR A 16 2.76 8.28 -0.24
N ILE A 17 3.59 9.20 -0.74
CA ILE A 17 4.15 9.08 -2.08
C ILE A 17 5.44 8.28 -1.98
N ASP A 18 5.53 7.22 -2.76
CA ASP A 18 6.76 6.46 -2.91
C ASP A 18 7.72 7.22 -3.84
N PRO A 19 8.90 7.64 -3.37
CA PRO A 19 9.83 8.44 -4.18
C PRO A 19 10.52 7.63 -5.29
N ASP A 20 10.55 6.30 -5.17
CA ASP A 20 11.19 5.41 -6.15
C ASP A 20 10.27 5.17 -7.35
N SER A 21 9.01 4.81 -7.08
CA SER A 21 8.02 4.52 -8.12
C SER A 21 7.12 5.71 -8.48
N GLY A 22 7.09 6.77 -7.66
CA GLY A 22 6.20 7.93 -7.81
C GLY A 22 4.73 7.66 -7.45
N TYR A 23 4.40 6.47 -6.96
CA TYR A 23 3.03 6.07 -6.68
C TYR A 23 2.53 6.53 -5.31
N ILE A 24 1.22 6.75 -5.23
CA ILE A 24 0.54 6.97 -3.95
C ILE A 24 0.27 5.59 -3.32
N VAL A 25 0.95 5.31 -2.22
CA VAL A 25 0.84 4.05 -1.46
C VAL A 25 0.01 4.30 -0.21
N LEU A 26 -1.06 3.53 -0.05
CA LEU A 26 -1.90 3.57 1.15
C LEU A 26 -1.18 2.93 2.33
N THR A 27 -1.37 3.49 3.52
CA THR A 27 -0.87 2.90 4.77
C THR A 27 -1.72 1.70 5.20
N SER A 28 -1.16 0.87 6.09
CA SER A 28 -1.89 -0.26 6.65
C SER A 28 -3.10 0.22 7.45
N LYS A 29 -2.97 1.36 8.15
CA LYS A 29 -4.10 2.04 8.82
C LYS A 29 -5.22 2.37 7.84
N ALA A 30 -4.92 2.97 6.68
CA ALA A 30 -5.93 3.29 5.69
C ALA A 30 -6.64 2.05 5.13
N HIS A 31 -5.89 0.97 4.94
CA HIS A 31 -6.46 -0.32 4.57
C HIS A 31 -7.39 -0.86 5.64
N LEU A 32 -6.97 -0.87 6.90
CA LEU A 32 -7.79 -1.31 8.03
C LEU A 32 -9.06 -0.45 8.17
N LYS A 33 -8.94 0.87 8.02
CA LYS A 33 -10.06 1.83 8.05
C LYS A 33 -11.04 1.62 6.90
N ARG A 34 -10.53 1.32 5.69
CA ARG A 34 -11.36 0.95 4.53
C ARG A 34 -11.98 -0.45 4.66
N GLY A 35 -11.36 -1.34 5.43
CA GLY A 35 -11.79 -2.73 5.59
C GLY A 35 -11.59 -3.60 4.34
N ILE A 36 -10.87 -3.12 3.32
CA ILE A 36 -10.72 -3.86 2.05
C ILE A 36 -9.39 -3.55 1.31
N CYS A 37 -8.89 -4.55 0.58
CA CYS A 37 -7.79 -4.38 -0.36
C CYS A 37 -8.16 -3.38 -1.46
N CYS A 38 -7.27 -2.43 -1.75
CA CYS A 38 -7.50 -1.40 -2.77
C CYS A 38 -7.23 -1.85 -4.22
N GLY A 39 -6.62 -3.02 -4.42
CA GLY A 39 -6.31 -3.57 -5.76
C GLY A 39 -5.05 -3.04 -6.45
N ASN A 40 -4.32 -2.11 -5.84
CA ASN A 40 -3.13 -1.49 -6.44
C ASN A 40 -1.79 -2.16 -6.10
N ALA A 41 -1.80 -3.40 -5.60
CA ALA A 41 -0.59 -4.13 -5.21
C ALA A 41 0.32 -3.34 -4.23
N CYS A 42 -0.27 -2.70 -3.22
CA CYS A 42 0.51 -1.87 -2.27
C CYS A 42 1.43 -2.71 -1.36
N ARG A 43 2.69 -2.29 -1.20
CA ARG A 43 3.76 -2.90 -0.35
C ARG A 43 3.33 -3.52 0.97
N HIS A 44 2.35 -2.91 1.65
CA HIS A 44 1.96 -3.26 3.00
C HIS A 44 0.47 -3.59 3.11
N CYS A 45 -0.10 -4.23 2.08
CA CYS A 45 -1.51 -4.60 2.09
C CYS A 45 -1.78 -5.68 3.16
N PRO A 46 -2.60 -5.41 4.19
CA PRO A 46 -2.91 -6.39 5.23
C PRO A 46 -3.91 -7.47 4.77
N PHE A 47 -4.48 -7.33 3.56
CA PHE A 47 -5.52 -8.21 3.02
C PHE A 47 -4.98 -9.16 1.94
N GLU A 48 -3.70 -9.53 2.00
CA GLU A 48 -3.11 -10.55 1.13
C GLU A 48 -3.40 -10.34 -0.37
N TYR A 49 -3.52 -9.08 -0.80
CA TYR A 49 -3.75 -8.69 -2.18
C TYR A 49 -5.03 -9.30 -2.82
N ILE A 50 -6.05 -9.62 -2.02
CA ILE A 50 -7.30 -10.27 -2.49
C ILE A 50 -7.98 -9.56 -3.66
N ASN A 51 -7.84 -8.24 -3.78
CA ASN A 51 -8.49 -7.42 -4.79
C ASN A 51 -7.52 -6.97 -5.90
N VAL A 52 -6.28 -7.48 -5.90
CA VAL A 52 -5.29 -7.15 -6.93
C VAL A 52 -5.55 -8.03 -8.15
N PRO A 53 -5.88 -7.45 -9.32
CA PRO A 53 -6.12 -8.23 -10.52
C PRO A 53 -4.85 -8.95 -10.96
N ALA A 54 -5.01 -10.10 -11.63
CA ALA A 54 -3.88 -10.91 -12.09
C ALA A 54 -2.87 -10.12 -12.93
N ALA A 55 -3.35 -9.18 -13.75
CA ALA A 55 -2.52 -8.28 -14.54
C ALA A 55 -1.57 -7.41 -13.70
N ASN A 56 -1.91 -7.11 -12.44
CA ASN A 56 -1.10 -6.28 -11.56
C ASN A 56 -0.30 -7.10 -10.55
N LYS A 57 -0.41 -8.44 -10.56
CA LYS A 57 0.35 -9.31 -9.64
C LYS A 57 1.84 -9.34 -9.97
N GLU A 58 2.24 -8.97 -11.20
CA GLU A 58 3.66 -8.74 -11.56
C GLU A 58 4.33 -7.59 -10.77
N LYS A 59 3.54 -6.77 -10.08
CA LYS A 59 4.07 -5.70 -9.23
C LYS A 59 4.42 -6.17 -7.82
N LEU A 60 3.99 -7.38 -7.44
CA LEU A 60 4.24 -7.97 -6.11
C LEU A 60 5.64 -8.56 -5.98
N ASN A 61 6.24 -9.00 -7.09
CA ASN A 61 7.54 -9.65 -7.17
C ASN A 61 8.70 -8.67 -7.30
N ASN A 62 8.43 -7.41 -7.64
CA ASN A 62 9.41 -6.32 -7.73
C ASN A 62 9.36 -5.40 -6.50
N GLN A 63 8.89 -5.93 -5.38
CA GLN A 63 8.52 -5.17 -4.20
C GLN A 63 9.51 -5.37 -3.05
#